data_AF-A0A7G9NU76-F1
#
_entry.id   AF-A0A7G9NU76-F1
#
_cell.length_a   1.000
_cell.length_b   1.000
_cell.length_c   1.000
_cell.angle_alpha   90.00
_cell.angle_beta   90.00
_cell.angle_gamma   90.00
#
_symmetry.space_group_name_H-M   'P 1'
#
loop_
_entity.id
_entity.type
_entity.pdbx_description
1 polymer ?
#
loop_
_entity_poly.entity_id
_entity_poly.type
_entity_poly.pdbx_seq_one_letter_code
_entity_poly.pdbx_strand_id
1 'polypeptide(L)'
;MAHAQQVRQLARAERMLQVTHAVDAMLTQWWTAPAPTPGRETGGTISTPIPTPASGDLPGSEDYQWQTKSLVDDSLETLGAQIIRLTVTDKLSGEVVMQLDLAAPLPASSDASALREDAP
;
A
#
# COMPACT_ATOMS: atom_id res chain seq x y z
N MET A 1 -38.24 18.04 2.20
CA MET A 1 -37.46 16.80 1.98
C MET A 1 -36.03 17.03 1.45
N ALA A 2 -35.70 18.18 0.84
CA ALA A 2 -34.35 18.46 0.33
C ALA A 2 -33.22 18.47 1.38
N HIS A 3 -33.50 18.98 2.60
CA HIS A 3 -32.51 19.04 3.69
C HIS A 3 -31.95 17.67 4.11
N ALA A 4 -32.77 16.61 4.13
CA ALA A 4 -32.32 15.29 4.56
C ALA A 4 -31.34 14.65 3.56
N GLN A 5 -31.50 14.94 2.27
CA GLN A 5 -30.58 14.46 1.23
C GLN A 5 -29.25 15.21 1.28
N GLN A 6 -29.30 16.53 1.48
CA GLN A 6 -28.11 17.38 1.63
C GLN A 6 -27.25 16.95 2.82
N VAL A 7 -27.86 16.68 3.97
CA VAL A 7 -27.13 16.21 5.17
C VAL A 7 -26.42 14.87 4.92
N ARG A 8 -27.06 13.94 4.19
CA ARG A 8 -26.43 12.66 3.84
C ARG A 8 -25.28 12.82 2.84
N GLN A 9 -25.44 13.72 1.87
CA GLN A 9 -24.39 14.03 0.90
C GLN A 9 -23.18 14.67 1.57
N LEU A 10 -23.41 15.62 2.48
CA LEU A 10 -22.36 16.26 3.27
C LEU A 10 -21.62 15.24 4.14
N ALA A 11 -22.35 14.42 4.89
CA ALA A 11 -21.75 13.38 5.73
C ALA A 11 -20.92 12.38 4.90
N ARG A 12 -21.34 12.05 3.68
CA ARG A 12 -20.55 11.21 2.76
C ARG A 12 -19.27 11.93 2.30
N ALA A 13 -19.37 13.21 1.94
CA ALA A 13 -18.22 14.00 1.52
C ALA A 13 -17.18 14.15 2.64
N GLU A 14 -17.62 14.41 3.87
CA GLU A 14 -16.75 14.51 5.05
C GLU A 14 -16.01 13.20 5.31
N ARG A 15 -16.70 12.06 5.22
CA ARG A 15 -16.06 10.74 5.35
C ARG A 15 -15.02 10.50 4.27
N MET A 16 -15.34 10.79 3.01
CA MET A 16 -14.37 10.65 1.92
C MET A 16 -13.14 11.53 2.12
N LEU A 17 -13.33 12.77 2.61
CA LEU A 17 -12.22 13.68 2.90
C LEU A 17 -11.35 13.15 4.05
N GLN A 18 -11.95 12.62 5.11
CA GLN A 18 -11.22 11.99 6.22
C GLN A 18 -10.41 10.78 5.74
N VAL A 19 -11.02 9.90 4.94
CA VAL A 19 -10.33 8.73 4.36
C VAL A 19 -9.17 9.17 3.48
N THR A 20 -9.38 10.18 2.64
CA THR A 20 -8.32 10.72 1.76
C THR A 20 -7.15 11.25 2.56
N HIS A 21 -7.40 12.04 3.61
CA HIS A 21 -6.34 12.58 4.46
C HIS A 21 -5.60 11.48 5.23
N ALA A 22 -6.31 10.47 5.73
CA ALA A 22 -5.70 9.33 6.41
C ALA A 22 -4.81 8.50 5.47
N VAL A 23 -5.27 8.26 4.24
CA VAL A 23 -4.49 7.58 3.20
C VAL A 23 -3.25 8.40 2.84
N ASP A 24 -3.37 9.71 2.65
CA ASP A 24 -2.25 10.58 2.33
C ASP A 24 -1.17 10.60 3.44
N ALA A 25 -1.60 10.72 4.70
CA ALA A 25 -0.70 10.63 5.85
C ALA A 25 0.01 9.26 5.92
N MET A 26 -0.71 8.17 5.66
CA MET A 26 -0.16 6.81 5.64
C MET A 26 0.86 6.63 4.49
N LEU A 27 0.52 7.09 3.29
CA LEU A 27 1.43 7.04 2.13
C LEU A 27 2.68 7.88 2.38
N THR A 28 2.52 9.06 2.98
CA THR A 28 3.64 9.92 3.38
C THR A 28 4.53 9.19 4.40
N GLN A 29 3.96 8.52 5.39
CA GLN A 29 4.72 7.74 6.36
C GLN A 29 5.49 6.59 5.70
N TRP A 30 4.88 5.87 4.77
CA TRP A 30 5.55 4.81 4.02
C TRP A 30 6.73 5.37 3.23
N TRP A 31 6.53 6.48 2.51
CA TRP A 31 7.58 7.08 1.68
C TRP A 31 8.72 7.74 2.46
N THR A 32 8.43 8.21 3.67
CA THR A 32 9.41 8.88 4.54
C THR A 32 10.06 7.94 5.55
N ALA A 33 9.60 6.69 5.63
CA ALA A 33 10.24 5.67 6.45
C ALA A 33 11.70 5.52 6.00
N PRO A 34 12.67 5.62 6.92
CA PRO A 34 14.07 5.47 6.56
C PRO A 34 14.26 4.07 5.97
N ALA A 35 14.91 4.00 4.80
CA ALA A 35 15.34 2.73 4.23
C ALA A 35 16.07 1.92 5.33
N PRO A 36 15.78 0.63 5.49
CA PRO A 36 16.39 -0.17 6.55
C PRO A 36 17.91 -0.04 6.42
N THR A 37 18.56 0.41 7.51
CA THR A 37 20.00 0.62 7.53
C THR A 37 20.68 -0.72 7.21
N PRO A 38 21.49 -0.81 6.13
CA PRO A 38 22.20 -2.04 5.83
C PRO A 38 23.15 -2.33 6.99
N GLY A 39 22.95 -3.48 7.66
CA GLY A 39 23.79 -3.92 8.79
C GLY A 39 23.05 -4.25 10.09
N ARG A 40 21.74 -4.03 10.19
CA ARG A 40 20.93 -4.64 11.27
C ARG A 40 20.10 -5.76 10.68
N GLU A 41 20.61 -6.98 10.84
CA GLU A 41 20.04 -8.21 10.31
C GLU A 41 18.60 -8.42 10.77
N THR A 42 17.67 -8.11 9.88
CA THR A 42 16.50 -8.95 9.63
C THR A 42 16.65 -9.28 8.15
N GLY A 43 16.86 -10.56 7.82
CA GLY A 43 17.40 -11.02 6.54
C GLY A 43 16.90 -10.27 5.30
N GLY A 44 17.85 -9.69 4.57
CA GLY A 44 17.82 -9.40 3.14
C GLY A 44 16.49 -9.00 2.54
N THR A 45 16.10 -7.73 2.67
CA THR A 45 15.20 -7.12 1.69
C THR A 45 15.51 -5.63 1.64
N ILE A 46 15.80 -5.10 0.46
CA ILE A 46 15.62 -3.66 0.25
C ILE A 46 14.11 -3.46 0.39
N SER A 47 13.67 -3.07 1.59
CA SER A 47 12.25 -2.89 1.89
C SER A 47 11.71 -1.81 0.96
N THR A 48 10.85 -2.19 0.01
CA THR A 48 10.00 -1.20 -0.63
C THR A 48 9.25 -0.47 0.47
N PRO A 49 9.18 0.88 0.43
CA PRO A 49 8.51 1.66 1.48
C PRO A 49 7.05 1.23 1.66
N ILE A 50 6.44 0.71 0.61
CA ILE A 50 5.07 0.19 0.62
C ILE A 50 5.08 -1.31 1.01
N PRO A 51 4.43 -1.70 2.12
CA PRO A 51 4.32 -3.10 2.51
C PRO A 51 3.42 -3.86 1.53
N THR A 52 3.93 -4.94 0.94
CA THR A 52 3.18 -5.73 -0.07
C THR A 52 3.57 -7.22 -0.03
N PRO A 53 2.60 -8.16 -0.02
CA PRO A 53 1.17 -7.96 0.27
C PRO A 53 0.96 -7.67 1.77
N ALA A 54 0.10 -6.71 2.09
CA ALA A 54 -0.21 -6.38 3.48
C ALA A 54 -1.64 -5.85 3.63
N SER A 55 -2.13 -5.83 4.87
CA SER A 55 -3.40 -5.22 5.23
C SER A 55 -3.37 -4.75 6.68
N GLY A 56 -4.21 -3.78 7.00
CA GLY A 56 -4.33 -3.28 8.37
C GLY A 56 -5.46 -2.27 8.52
N ASP A 57 -5.55 -1.70 9.71
CA ASP A 57 -6.50 -0.63 9.99
C ASP A 57 -6.02 0.69 9.39
N LEU A 58 -6.95 1.48 8.86
CA LEU A 58 -6.62 2.81 8.36
C LEU A 58 -6.27 3.72 9.55
N PRO A 59 -5.07 4.33 9.59
CA PRO A 59 -4.69 5.19 10.71
C PRO A 59 -5.69 6.34 10.90
N GLY A 60 -6.17 6.53 12.13
CA GLY A 60 -7.16 7.57 12.44
C GLY A 60 -8.60 7.22 12.08
N SER A 61 -8.90 5.97 11.70
CA SER A 61 -10.27 5.48 11.59
C SER A 61 -10.39 3.98 11.90
N GLU A 62 -11.25 3.65 12.85
CA GLU A 62 -11.52 2.25 13.23
C GLU A 62 -12.46 1.55 12.23
N ASP A 63 -13.22 2.32 11.44
CA ASP A 63 -14.25 1.83 10.54
C ASP A 63 -13.70 1.37 9.18
N TYR A 64 -12.46 1.74 8.83
CA TYR A 64 -11.86 1.41 7.55
C TYR A 64 -10.63 0.51 7.72
N GLN A 65 -10.46 -0.38 6.76
CA GLN A 65 -9.26 -1.19 6.60
C GLN A 65 -8.62 -0.91 5.25
N TRP A 66 -7.31 -1.03 5.17
CA TRP A 66 -6.56 -0.97 3.93
C TRP A 66 -5.95 -2.33 3.59
N GLN A 67 -5.76 -2.56 2.30
CA GLN A 67 -5.07 -3.73 1.77
C GLN A 67 -4.22 -3.34 0.56
N THR A 68 -3.01 -3.89 0.48
CA THR A 68 -2.13 -3.79 -0.68
C THR A 68 -2.00 -5.13 -1.39
N LYS A 69 -2.00 -5.09 -2.72
CA LYS A 69 -1.71 -6.25 -3.57
C LYS A 69 -0.81 -5.83 -4.72
N SER A 70 0.19 -6.66 -5.04
CA SER A 70 0.97 -6.45 -6.26
C SER A 70 0.12 -6.82 -7.46
N LEU A 71 0.10 -5.97 -8.48
CA LEU A 71 -0.42 -6.26 -9.79
C LEU A 71 0.76 -6.62 -10.69
N VAL A 72 0.77 -7.86 -11.18
CA VAL A 72 1.78 -8.33 -12.12
C VAL A 72 1.49 -7.69 -13.48
N ASP A 73 2.48 -6.98 -14.01
CA ASP A 73 2.48 -6.45 -15.38
C ASP A 73 3.88 -6.67 -15.96
N ASP A 74 3.96 -7.64 -16.88
CA ASP A 74 5.20 -8.06 -17.54
C ASP A 74 5.94 -6.87 -18.20
N SER A 75 5.21 -5.83 -18.61
CA SER A 75 5.77 -4.63 -19.24
C SER A 75 6.55 -3.78 -18.24
N LEU A 76 6.08 -3.74 -16.99
CA LEU A 76 6.69 -2.93 -15.92
C LEU A 76 7.84 -3.66 -15.23
N GLU A 77 7.82 -5.00 -15.24
CA GLU A 77 8.96 -5.80 -14.78
C GLU A 77 10.23 -5.46 -15.58
N THR A 78 10.10 -5.27 -16.90
CA THR A 78 11.24 -4.88 -17.75
C THR A 78 11.82 -3.50 -17.41
N LEU A 79 11.01 -2.63 -16.78
CA LEU A 79 11.39 -1.29 -16.33
C LEU A 79 11.88 -1.27 -14.88
N GLY A 80 11.95 -2.43 -14.21
CA GLY A 80 12.36 -2.51 -12.82
C GLY A 80 11.31 -1.97 -11.84
N ALA A 81 10.03 -1.92 -12.25
CA ALA A 81 8.94 -1.36 -11.47
C ALA A 81 7.79 -2.36 -11.30
N GLN A 82 7.00 -2.18 -10.26
CA GLN A 82 5.76 -2.91 -10.00
C GLN A 82 4.63 -1.93 -9.68
N ILE A 83 3.38 -2.34 -9.95
CA ILE A 83 2.20 -1.62 -9.50
C ILE A 83 1.65 -2.31 -8.26
N ILE A 84 1.43 -1.53 -7.21
CA ILE A 84 0.78 -1.97 -5.98
C ILE A 84 -0.60 -1.33 -5.93
N ARG A 85 -1.65 -2.15 -5.91
CA ARG A 85 -3.01 -1.70 -5.67
C ARG A 85 -3.25 -1.56 -4.18
N LEU A 86 -3.51 -0.33 -3.73
CA LEU A 86 -4.05 -0.02 -2.42
C LEU A 86 -5.58 0.05 -2.50
N THR A 87 -6.27 -0.72 -1.68
CA THR A 87 -7.72 -0.70 -1.55
C THR A 87 -8.08 -0.35 -0.12
N VAL A 88 -8.98 0.61 0.07
CA VAL A 88 -9.56 0.96 1.36
C VAL A 88 -11.03 0.58 1.36
N THR A 89 -11.41 -0.21 2.35
CA THR A 89 -12.74 -0.80 2.47
C THR A 89 -13.36 -0.40 3.79
N ASP A 90 -14.64 -0.06 3.77
CA ASP A 90 -15.46 0.10 4.97
C ASP A 90 -15.70 -1.28 5.59
N LYS A 91 -15.32 -1.46 6.85
CA LYS A 91 -15.39 -2.76 7.55
C LYS A 91 -16.82 -3.23 7.80
N LEU A 92 -17.76 -2.30 7.94
CA LEU A 92 -19.15 -2.60 8.27
C LEU A 92 -19.93 -3.02 7.03
N SER A 93 -19.73 -2.31 5.92
CA SER A 93 -20.45 -2.54 4.67
C SER A 93 -19.70 -3.44 3.68
N GLY A 94 -18.37 -3.54 3.80
CA GLY A 94 -17.52 -4.18 2.81
C GLY A 94 -17.36 -3.36 1.52
N GLU A 95 -17.86 -2.13 1.46
CA GLU A 95 -17.77 -1.26 0.28
C GLU A 95 -16.33 -0.76 0.11
N VAL A 96 -15.81 -0.84 -1.13
CA VAL A 96 -14.56 -0.18 -1.50
C VAL A 96 -14.82 1.32 -1.58
N VAL A 97 -14.25 2.07 -0.64
CA VAL A 97 -14.40 3.52 -0.55
C VAL A 97 -13.33 4.23 -1.38
N MET A 98 -12.17 3.60 -1.55
CA MET A 98 -11.05 4.17 -2.28
C MET A 98 -10.14 3.06 -2.84
N GLN A 99 -9.64 3.28 -4.06
CA GLN A 99 -8.66 2.41 -4.70
C GLN A 99 -7.61 3.25 -5.42
N LEU A 100 -6.33 3.00 -5.15
CA LEU A 100 -5.21 3.68 -5.78
C LEU A 100 -4.23 2.64 -6.32
N ASP A 101 -3.72 2.88 -7.52
CA ASP A 101 -2.63 2.11 -8.10
C ASP A 101 -1.32 2.90 -7.94
N LEU A 102 -0.38 2.34 -7.19
CA LEU A 102 0.88 2.98 -6.77
C LEU A 102 2.03 2.35 -7.54
N ALA A 103 2.87 3.15 -8.20
CA ALA A 103 4.10 2.66 -8.79
C ALA A 103 5.21 2.59 -7.73
N ALA A 104 5.88 1.44 -7.63
CA ALA A 104 7.02 1.23 -6.76
C ALA A 104 8.16 0.53 -7.52
N PRO A 105 9.43 0.74 -7.15
CA PRO A 105 10.51 -0.06 -7.70
C PRO A 105 10.34 -1.53 -7.30
N LEU A 106 10.79 -2.45 -8.16
CA LEU A 106 10.83 -3.88 -7.81
C LEU A 106 11.71 -4.07 -6.57
N PRO A 107 11.31 -4.93 -5.62
CA PRO A 107 12.21 -5.34 -4.55
C PRO A 107 13.44 -6.02 -5.20
N ALA A 108 14.64 -5.68 -4.72
CA ALA A 108 15.84 -6.34 -5.21
C ALA A 108 15.74 -7.86 -4.95
N SER A 109 15.73 -8.65 -6.02
CA SER A 109 15.68 -10.11 -5.93
C SER A 109 16.92 -10.62 -5.21
N SER A 110 16.75 -11.24 -4.05
CA SER A 110 17.85 -11.86 -3.29
C SER A 110 18.25 -13.24 -3.84
N ASP A 111 18.35 -13.42 -5.16
CA ASP A 111 18.75 -14.70 -5.75
C ASP A 111 19.62 -14.51 -6.99
N ALA A 112 20.94 -14.52 -6.79
CA ALA A 112 21.93 -14.83 -7.83
C ALA A 112 23.35 -15.22 -7.32
N SER A 113 23.54 -15.59 -6.05
CA SER A 113 24.90 -15.96 -5.56
C SER A 113 24.99 -17.26 -4.75
N ALA A 114 23.91 -18.01 -4.54
CA ALA A 114 23.96 -19.26 -3.75
C ALA A 114 24.16 -20.55 -4.58
N LEU A 115 24.51 -20.45 -5.87
CA LEU A 115 24.60 -21.61 -6.78
C LEU A 115 25.79 -21.51 -7.73
N ARG A 116 27.01 -21.41 -7.18
CA ARG A 116 28.25 -21.62 -7.95
C ARG A 116 29.47 -21.93 -7.09
N GLU A 117 29.33 -22.79 -6.09
CA GLU A 117 30.47 -23.40 -5.40
C GLU A 117 30.15 -24.84 -5.03
N ASP A 118 29.82 -25.67 -6.02
CA ASP A 118 30.09 -27.09 -5.92
C ASP A 118 30.04 -27.73 -7.31
N ALA A 119 31.22 -28.00 -7.87
CA ALA A 119 31.57 -29.13 -8.74
C ALA A 119 32.86 -28.84 -9.51
N PRO A 120 33.75 -29.82 -9.74
CA PRO A 120 34.06 -31.04 -8.98
C PRO A 120 35.45 -31.00 -8.32
#